data_AF-A0A651DWG3-F1
#
_entry.id   AF-A0A651DWG3-F1
#
_cell.length_a   1.000
_cell.length_b   1.000
_cell.length_c   1.000
_cell.angle_alpha   90.00
_cell.angle_beta   90.00
_cell.angle_gamma   90.00
#
_symmetry.space_group_name_H-M   'P 1'
#
loop_
_entity.id
_entity.type
_entity.pdbx_description
1 polymer ?
#
loop_
_entity_poly.entity_id
_entity_poly.type
_entity_poly.pdbx_seq_one_letter_code
_entity_poly.pdbx_strand_id
1 'polypeptide(L)'
;FFTMALPSNFGGSGNQGGGNQGGGNSPQNHQIERVDSGQWENTYEIERNPRIYVMEERYYRVRDGILELVVNGDEDNPLRVAAGIVRLEARYVLADNTVVEELPEGASWRDIRSIEIEVESRAARGLEESNRVLTSRYFPRNVLSR
;
A
#
# COMPACT_ATOMS: atom_id res chain seq x y z
N PHE A 1 12.34 3.24 -4.05
CA PHE A 1 12.65 1.81 -3.92
C PHE A 1 13.26 1.56 -2.55
N PHE A 2 12.65 0.72 -1.71
CA PHE A 2 13.25 0.22 -0.47
C PHE A 2 13.06 -1.29 -0.43
N THR A 3 14.16 -2.04 -0.56
CA THR A 3 14.19 -3.47 -0.26
C THR A 3 14.74 -3.62 1.16
N MET A 4 13.94 -4.14 2.08
CA MET A 4 14.39 -4.50 3.43
C MET A 4 14.28 -6.02 3.57
N ALA A 5 15.42 -6.71 3.60
CA ALA A 5 15.49 -8.14 3.80
C ALA A 5 15.21 -8.49 5.28
N LEU A 6 14.27 -9.41 5.52
CA LEU A 6 14.02 -9.97 6.86
C LEU A 6 14.98 -11.15 7.12
N PRO A 7 15.55 -11.29 8.33
CA PRO A 7 16.28 -12.49 8.70
C PRO A 7 15.33 -13.67 8.91
N SER A 8 15.61 -14.76 8.20
CA SER A 8 14.96 -16.06 8.37
C SER A 8 15.51 -16.77 9.61
N ASN A 9 14.68 -16.95 10.64
CA ASN A 9 14.87 -17.99 11.66
C ASN A 9 13.56 -18.22 12.43
N PHE A 10 12.77 -19.20 11.99
CA PHE A 10 11.73 -19.84 12.79
C PHE A 10 12.10 -21.32 12.93
N GLY A 11 12.88 -21.62 13.97
CA GLY A 11 13.06 -22.99 14.48
C GLY A 11 11.93 -23.29 15.45
N GLY A 12 11.02 -24.19 15.05
CA GLY A 12 9.93 -24.66 15.88
C GLY A 12 10.38 -25.66 16.95
N SER A 13 9.70 -25.65 18.09
CA SER A 13 9.53 -26.80 18.98
C SER A 13 8.53 -26.42 20.08
N GLY A 14 7.49 -27.24 20.28
CA GLY A 14 6.55 -27.05 21.39
C GLY A 14 5.20 -27.71 21.18
N ASN A 15 5.18 -29.04 21.14
CA ASN A 15 4.00 -29.88 21.27
C ASN A 15 3.62 -30.02 22.75
N GLN A 16 2.36 -29.73 23.10
CA GLN A 16 1.58 -30.13 24.30
C GLN A 16 0.27 -29.32 24.25
N GLY A 17 -0.94 -29.80 24.50
CA GLY A 17 -1.49 -31.03 25.05
C GLY A 17 -3.00 -30.74 25.21
N GLY A 18 -3.84 -31.76 25.09
CA GLY A 18 -5.29 -31.61 24.95
C GLY A 18 -6.02 -31.01 26.16
N GLY A 19 -7.17 -30.39 25.86
CA GLY A 19 -8.13 -29.92 26.84
C GLY A 19 -9.37 -29.35 26.13
N ASN A 20 -10.34 -30.22 25.85
CA ASN A 20 -11.64 -29.84 25.31
C ASN A 20 -12.48 -29.19 26.42
N GLN A 21 -12.73 -27.89 26.35
CA GLN A 21 -13.76 -27.21 27.12
C GLN A 21 -14.58 -26.31 26.19
N GLY A 22 -15.87 -26.63 26.09
CA GLY A 22 -16.85 -25.81 25.41
C GLY A 22 -16.98 -24.45 26.11
N GLY A 23 -16.68 -23.39 25.37
CA GLY A 23 -16.95 -22.00 25.74
C GLY A 23 -17.42 -21.29 24.48
N GLY A 24 -18.58 -20.64 24.55
CA GLY A 24 -19.18 -19.95 23.41
C GLY A 24 -18.22 -18.94 22.79
N ASN A 25 -17.94 -19.09 21.50
CA ASN A 25 -17.26 -18.08 20.68
C ASN A 25 -18.21 -16.90 20.47
N SER A 26 -18.32 -16.02 21.46
CA SER A 26 -18.55 -14.61 21.14
C SER A 26 -17.26 -14.09 20.51
N PRO A 27 -17.27 -13.53 19.30
CA PRO A 27 -16.07 -12.92 18.73
C PRO A 27 -15.57 -11.88 19.73
N GLN A 28 -14.39 -12.10 20.31
CA GLN A 28 -13.76 -11.11 21.16
C GLN A 28 -13.54 -9.88 20.30
N ASN A 29 -14.30 -8.84 20.58
CA ASN A 29 -14.12 -7.54 19.97
C ASN A 29 -12.72 -7.09 20.40
N HIS A 30 -11.76 -7.10 19.48
CA HIS A 30 -10.39 -6.60 19.72
C HIS A 30 -10.44 -5.06 19.74
N GLN A 31 -11.15 -4.52 20.72
CA GLN A 31 -11.28 -3.11 20.95
C GLN A 31 -10.14 -2.69 21.87
N ILE A 32 -9.25 -1.83 21.37
CA ILE A 32 -8.23 -1.20 22.20
C ILE A 32 -8.93 -0.07 22.96
N GLU A 33 -9.26 -0.32 24.22
CA GLU A 33 -9.81 0.68 25.12
C GLU A 33 -8.68 1.41 25.85
N ARG A 34 -8.80 2.73 25.98
CA ARG A 34 -7.91 3.47 26.88
C ARG A 34 -8.33 3.29 28.31
N VAL A 35 -7.33 3.15 29.15
CA VAL A 35 -7.50 3.09 30.60
C VAL A 35 -7.58 4.51 31.20
N ASP A 36 -7.27 5.55 30.41
CA ASP A 36 -7.09 6.94 30.85
C ASP A 36 -7.68 7.99 29.88
N SER A 37 -8.03 9.17 30.39
CA SER A 37 -8.73 10.25 29.67
C SER A 37 -7.82 11.22 28.90
N GLY A 38 -6.53 10.91 28.72
CA GLY A 38 -5.57 11.81 28.07
C GLY A 38 -5.79 11.98 26.57
N GLN A 39 -4.86 12.63 25.86
CA GLN A 39 -4.79 12.55 24.39
C GLN A 39 -3.97 11.33 23.97
N TRP A 40 -4.27 10.76 22.79
CA TRP A 40 -3.43 9.71 22.24
C TRP A 40 -2.14 10.39 21.78
N GLU A 41 -1.10 10.30 22.60
CA GLU A 41 0.25 10.62 22.16
C GLU A 41 0.82 9.39 21.47
N ASN A 42 1.43 9.55 20.29
CA ASN A 42 2.06 8.46 19.53
C ASN A 42 3.37 8.04 20.19
N THR A 43 3.32 7.66 21.46
CA THR A 43 4.49 7.30 22.27
C THR A 43 4.69 5.80 22.15
N TYR A 44 5.35 5.39 21.08
CA TYR A 44 5.83 4.02 20.94
C TYR A 44 7.12 3.89 21.76
N GLU A 45 7.00 3.43 23.01
CA GLU A 45 8.16 3.14 23.85
C GLU A 45 9.08 2.14 23.12
N ILE A 46 10.26 2.58 22.66
CA ILE A 46 11.24 1.75 21.94
C ILE A 46 11.60 0.49 22.75
N GLU A 47 11.64 0.62 24.09
CA GLU A 47 11.89 -0.46 25.04
C GLU A 47 10.83 -1.57 24.99
N ARG A 48 9.62 -1.27 24.50
CA ARG A 48 8.54 -2.24 24.29
C ARG A 48 8.57 -2.92 22.91
N ASN A 49 9.64 -2.74 22.14
CA ASN A 49 9.86 -3.35 20.83
C ASN A 49 8.65 -3.15 19.89
N PRO A 50 8.30 -1.88 19.56
CA PRO A 50 7.18 -1.61 18.69
C PRO A 50 7.42 -2.25 17.32
N ARG A 51 6.42 -3.00 16.85
CA ARG A 51 6.46 -3.66 15.53
C ARG A 51 5.63 -2.86 14.55
N ILE A 52 6.27 -2.38 13.50
CA ILE A 52 5.58 -1.83 12.34
C ILE A 52 5.24 -3.00 11.43
N TYR A 53 3.94 -3.20 11.18
CA TYR A 53 3.48 -4.18 10.21
C TYR A 53 3.13 -3.43 8.92
N VAL A 54 3.84 -3.74 7.83
CA VAL A 54 3.35 -3.41 6.49
C VAL A 54 2.23 -4.40 6.21
N MET A 55 0.99 -3.90 6.16
CA MET A 55 -0.18 -4.77 5.99
C MET A 55 -0.35 -5.24 4.54
N GLU A 56 0.05 -4.40 3.58
CA GLU A 56 -0.10 -4.71 2.16
C GLU A 56 0.84 -3.85 1.32
N GLU A 57 1.48 -4.46 0.32
CA GLU A 57 2.18 -3.76 -0.75
C GLU A 57 1.43 -3.96 -2.06
N ARG A 58 1.29 -2.90 -2.86
CA ARG A 58 0.67 -2.93 -4.18
C ARG A 58 1.61 -2.34 -5.21
N TYR A 59 1.90 -3.10 -6.25
CA TYR A 59 2.70 -2.66 -7.39
C TYR A 59 1.88 -2.80 -8.68
N TYR A 60 1.80 -1.72 -9.45
CA TYR A 60 1.08 -1.69 -10.72
C TYR A 60 2.07 -1.68 -11.88
N ARG A 61 1.83 -2.51 -12.90
CA ARG A 61 2.63 -2.54 -14.13
C ARG A 61 1.77 -2.73 -15.35
N VAL A 62 2.21 -2.21 -16.50
CA VAL A 62 1.59 -2.47 -17.79
C VAL A 62 2.41 -3.54 -18.51
N ARG A 63 1.76 -4.63 -18.93
CA ARG A 63 2.38 -5.74 -19.68
C ARG A 63 1.41 -6.18 -20.78
N ASP A 64 1.87 -6.23 -22.02
CA ASP A 64 1.08 -6.66 -23.19
C ASP A 64 -0.29 -5.96 -23.31
N GLY A 65 -0.33 -4.66 -23.03
CA GLY A 65 -1.55 -3.85 -23.08
C GLY A 65 -2.53 -4.09 -21.91
N ILE A 66 -2.10 -4.79 -20.85
CA ILE A 66 -2.90 -5.08 -19.66
C ILE A 66 -2.25 -4.40 -18.47
N LEU A 67 -3.07 -3.70 -17.67
CA LEU A 67 -2.69 -3.24 -16.35
C LEU A 67 -2.79 -4.41 -15.36
N GLU A 68 -1.65 -4.76 -14.78
CA GLU A 68 -1.49 -5.77 -13.76
C GLU A 68 -1.30 -5.13 -12.38
N LEU A 69 -1.82 -5.79 -11.34
CA LEU A 69 -1.58 -5.49 -9.94
C LEU A 69 -0.88 -6.69 -9.29
N VAL A 70 0.34 -6.46 -8.81
CA VAL A 70 1.10 -7.37 -7.95
C VAL A 70 0.84 -6.99 -6.50
N VAL A 71 0.47 -7.96 -5.68
CA VAL A 71 0.18 -7.77 -4.26
C VAL A 71 1.24 -8.50 -3.45
N ASN A 72 1.86 -7.82 -2.49
CA ASN A 72 2.87 -8.39 -1.59
C ASN A 72 4.02 -9.11 -2.31
N GLY A 73 4.44 -8.59 -3.47
CA GLY A 73 5.53 -9.14 -4.26
C GLY A 73 5.24 -10.47 -4.97
N ASP A 74 3.99 -10.96 -4.99
CA ASP A 74 3.61 -12.16 -5.75
C ASP A 74 3.58 -11.87 -7.26
N GLU A 75 4.77 -11.88 -7.87
CA GLU A 75 4.95 -11.60 -9.29
C GLU A 75 4.47 -12.72 -10.22
N ASP A 76 4.32 -13.94 -9.66
CA ASP A 76 3.89 -15.13 -10.39
C ASP A 76 2.37 -15.15 -10.59
N ASN A 77 1.60 -14.50 -9.70
CA ASN A 77 0.14 -14.44 -9.76
C ASN A 77 -0.42 -12.99 -9.79
N PRO A 78 -0.06 -12.18 -10.80
CA PRO A 78 -0.57 -10.81 -10.91
C PRO A 78 -2.07 -10.77 -11.23
N LEU A 79 -2.79 -9.83 -10.62
CA LEU A 79 -4.20 -9.58 -10.91
C LEU A 79 -4.34 -8.70 -12.17
N ARG A 80 -5.15 -9.12 -13.13
CA ARG A 80 -5.45 -8.35 -14.35
C ARG A 80 -6.57 -7.35 -14.05
N VAL A 81 -6.23 -6.06 -14.00
CA VAL A 81 -7.14 -4.98 -13.58
C VAL A 81 -7.90 -4.40 -14.78
N ALA A 82 -7.19 -4.10 -15.87
CA ALA A 82 -7.78 -3.48 -17.05
C ALA A 82 -7.01 -3.88 -18.31
N ALA A 83 -7.69 -3.93 -19.46
CA ALA A 83 -7.09 -4.18 -20.77
C ALA A 83 -7.11 -2.92 -21.64
N GLY A 84 -6.31 -2.93 -22.70
CA GLY A 84 -6.17 -1.80 -23.62
C GLY A 84 -5.44 -0.62 -22.98
N ILE A 85 -4.63 -0.85 -21.95
CA ILE A 85 -3.82 0.20 -21.32
C ILE A 85 -2.52 0.34 -22.08
N VAL A 86 -2.27 1.54 -22.59
CA VAL A 86 -1.07 1.87 -23.37
C VAL A 86 0.00 2.48 -22.47
N ARG A 87 -0.42 3.31 -21.51
CA ARG A 87 0.48 4.06 -20.65
C ARG A 87 -0.14 4.23 -19.26
N LEU A 88 0.68 4.06 -18.24
CA LEU A 88 0.38 4.41 -16.85
C LEU A 88 1.56 5.23 -16.33
N GLU A 89 1.30 6.46 -15.93
CA GLU A 89 2.30 7.35 -15.34
C GLU A 89 1.82 7.83 -13.98
N ALA A 90 2.75 7.86 -13.02
CA ALA A 90 2.53 8.40 -11.70
C ALA A 90 3.57 9.49 -11.43
N ARG A 91 3.12 10.66 -10.98
CA ARG A 91 3.99 11.78 -10.65
C ARG A 91 3.68 12.31 -9.26
N TYR A 92 4.71 12.72 -8.55
CA TYR A 92 4.57 13.45 -7.31
C TYR A 92 4.51 14.95 -7.61
N VAL A 93 3.56 15.64 -7.00
CA VAL A 93 3.53 17.09 -6.92
C VAL A 93 3.96 17.46 -5.51
N LEU A 94 5.08 18.15 -5.39
CA LEU A 94 5.64 18.55 -4.11
C LEU A 94 4.97 19.81 -3.56
N ALA A 95 5.26 20.17 -2.31
CA ALA A 95 4.68 21.33 -1.61
C ALA A 95 4.93 22.67 -2.32
N ASP A 96 6.05 22.79 -3.05
CA ASP A 96 6.44 23.94 -3.86
C ASP A 96 5.85 23.95 -5.28
N ASN A 97 5.04 22.94 -5.62
CA ASN A 97 4.49 22.64 -6.96
C ASN A 97 5.47 22.05 -7.96
N THR A 98 6.68 21.66 -7.54
CA THR A 98 7.58 20.89 -8.41
C THR A 98 6.95 19.54 -8.72
N VAL A 99 6.96 19.14 -9.99
CA VAL A 99 6.46 17.84 -10.45
C VAL A 99 7.65 16.93 -10.73
N VAL A 100 7.67 15.76 -10.10
CA VAL A 100 8.75 14.78 -10.22
C VAL A 100 8.19 13.38 -10.41
N GLU A 101 8.89 12.54 -11.16
CA GLU A 101 8.54 11.12 -11.33
C GLU A 101 9.09 10.26 -10.19
N GLU A 102 10.19 10.69 -9.60
CA GLU A 102 10.82 10.07 -8.43
C GLU A 102 11.01 11.11 -7.33
N LEU A 103 10.87 10.70 -6.06
CA LEU A 103 11.17 11.59 -4.95
C LEU A 103 12.67 11.90 -4.93
N PRO A 104 13.07 13.19 -4.90
CA PRO A 104 14.46 13.57 -4.78
C PRO A 104 15.13 12.97 -3.53
N GLU A 105 16.44 12.79 -3.59
CA GLU A 105 17.20 12.35 -2.42
C GLU A 105 17.01 13.34 -1.26
N GLY A 106 16.72 12.82 -0.06
CA GLY A 106 16.41 13.62 1.13
C GLY A 106 14.98 14.17 1.20
N ALA A 107 14.19 14.06 0.13
CA ALA A 107 12.76 14.40 0.19
C ALA A 107 12.00 13.40 1.07
N SER A 108 11.04 13.91 1.81
CA SER A 108 10.15 13.15 2.67
C SER A 108 8.81 12.94 1.98
N TRP A 109 8.10 11.86 2.33
CA TRP A 109 6.71 11.69 1.91
C TRP A 109 5.80 12.85 2.36
N ARG A 110 6.21 13.58 3.42
CA ARG A 110 5.52 14.78 3.91
C ARG A 110 5.60 15.95 2.95
N ASP A 111 6.59 15.96 2.06
CA ASP A 111 6.77 17.01 1.06
C ASP A 111 5.84 16.80 -0.15
N ILE A 112 5.17 15.65 -0.24
CA ILE A 112 4.20 15.35 -1.30
C ILE A 112 2.89 16.07 -1.01
N ARG A 113 2.57 17.06 -1.85
CA ARG A 113 1.27 17.73 -1.86
C ARG A 113 0.19 16.85 -2.47
N SER A 114 0.47 16.23 -3.61
CA SER A 114 -0.45 15.30 -4.27
C SER A 114 0.29 14.30 -5.14
N ILE A 115 -0.38 13.20 -5.45
CA ILE A 115 0.06 12.23 -6.45
C ILE A 115 -0.89 12.35 -7.64
N GLU A 116 -0.32 12.55 -8.83
CA GLU A 116 -1.07 12.58 -10.08
C GLU A 116 -0.86 11.27 -10.82
N ILE A 117 -1.97 10.68 -11.26
CA ILE A 117 -1.97 9.46 -12.06
C ILE A 117 -2.58 9.79 -13.41
N GLU A 118 -1.86 9.46 -14.48
CA GLU A 118 -2.34 9.53 -15.85
C GLU A 118 -2.41 8.12 -16.44
N VAL A 119 -3.55 7.78 -17.01
CA VAL A 119 -3.78 6.51 -17.68
C VAL A 119 -4.21 6.79 -19.12
N GLU A 120 -3.45 6.24 -20.06
CA GLU A 120 -3.82 6.23 -21.46
C GLU A 120 -4.32 4.85 -21.85
N SER A 121 -5.49 4.82 -22.47
CA SER A 121 -6.12 3.60 -22.94
C SER A 121 -6.52 3.72 -24.41
N ARG A 122 -6.52 2.56 -25.06
CA ARG A 122 -6.90 2.36 -26.45
C ARG A 122 -7.94 1.28 -26.51
N ALA A 123 -9.06 1.58 -27.17
CA ALA A 123 -10.14 0.62 -27.38
C ALA A 123 -10.54 0.62 -28.85
N ALA A 124 -10.59 -0.58 -29.44
CA ALA A 124 -11.12 -0.79 -30.77
C ALA A 124 -12.54 -1.37 -30.68
N ARG A 125 -13.46 -0.85 -31.49
CA ARG A 125 -14.81 -1.40 -31.69
C ARG A 125 -15.10 -1.46 -33.19
N GLY A 126 -14.98 -2.65 -33.77
CA GLY A 126 -15.08 -2.81 -35.22
C GLY A 126 -13.88 -2.18 -35.93
N LEU A 127 -14.15 -1.23 -36.84
CA LEU A 127 -13.11 -0.49 -37.57
C LEU A 127 -12.68 0.81 -36.88
N GLU A 128 -13.34 1.18 -35.79
CA GLU A 128 -13.05 2.41 -35.07
C GLU A 128 -12.09 2.15 -33.91
N GLU A 129 -11.02 2.95 -33.86
CA GLU A 129 -10.07 2.99 -32.75
C GLU A 129 -10.26 4.29 -31.99
N SER A 130 -10.34 4.20 -30.66
CA SER A 130 -10.46 5.36 -29.79
C SER A 130 -9.36 5.36 -28.75
N ASN A 131 -8.71 6.51 -28.58
CA ASN A 131 -7.74 6.75 -27.52
C ASN A 131 -8.38 7.64 -26.46
N ARG A 132 -8.15 7.32 -25.19
CA ARG A 132 -8.66 8.07 -24.03
C ARG A 132 -7.57 8.25 -23.01
N VAL A 133 -7.45 9.47 -22.51
CA VAL A 133 -6.57 9.82 -21.40
C VAL A 133 -7.44 10.16 -20.19
N LEU A 134 -7.14 9.54 -19.06
CA LEU A 134 -7.75 9.85 -17.76
C LEU A 134 -6.65 10.35 -16.83
N THR A 135 -6.86 11.53 -16.26
CA THR A 135 -5.97 12.09 -15.24
C THR A 135 -6.72 12.16 -13.92
N SER A 136 -6.09 11.69 -12.85
CA SER A 136 -6.62 11.73 -11.48
C SER A 136 -5.58 12.29 -10.53
N ARG A 137 -6.04 12.99 -9.49
CA ARG A 137 -5.18 13.57 -8.46
C ARG A 137 -5.61 13.08 -7.08
N TYR A 138 -4.65 12.59 -6.31
CA TYR A 138 -4.85 12.04 -4.97
C TYR A 138 -4.05 12.83 -3.94
N PHE A 139 -4.60 12.96 -2.74
CA PHE A 139 -3.98 13.69 -1.64
C PHE A 139 -3.68 12.69 -0.52
N PRO A 140 -2.40 12.50 -0.13
CA PRO A 140 -2.03 11.55 0.92
C PRO A 140 -2.78 11.85 2.22
N ARG A 141 -3.50 10.87 2.75
CA ARG A 141 -4.12 10.97 4.07
C ARG A 141 -3.05 10.60 5.10
N ASN A 142 -2.41 11.61 5.69
CA ASN A 142 -1.58 11.59 6.92
C ASN A 142 -0.61 12.78 7.00
N VAL A 143 -0.66 13.73 6.07
CA VAL A 143 0.22 14.93 6.09
C VAL A 143 0.00 15.87 7.30
N LEU A 144 -0.94 15.55 8.19
CA LEU A 144 -1.29 16.34 9.38
C LEU A 144 -0.91 15.67 10.71
N SER A 145 -0.33 14.47 10.72
CA SER A 145 0.22 13.91 11.95
C SER A 145 1.51 14.67 12.30
N ARG A 146 1.38 15.63 13.22
CA ARG A 146 2.50 16.36 13.85
C ARG A 146 3.27 15.43 14.78
#